data_AF-A0A7J8I030-F1
#
_entry.id   AF-A0A7J8I030-F1
#
_cell.length_a   1.000
_cell.length_b   1.000
_cell.length_c   1.000
_cell.angle_alpha   90.00
_cell.angle_beta   90.00
_cell.angle_gamma   90.00
#
_symmetry.space_group_name_H-M   'P 1'
#
loop_
_entity.id
_entity.type
_entity.pdbx_description
1 polymer ?
#
loop_
_entity_poly.entity_id
_entity_poly.type
_entity_poly.pdbx_seq_one_letter_code
_entity_poly.pdbx_strand_id
1 'polypeptide(L)'
;MNFFKVGKFFTLVDMPGYGYRAPEDFVDMVETYLKERKNLMRTFLLVDSVVGIQKADDIAIEMCEEFALPYVMVLTKIDKSSKGHLLKQVLQIQKFVDTKTQGCFPQLFPVSAVTYSGIHLLRCFIAYITGNLKTN
;
A
#
# COMPACT_ATOMS: atom_id res chain seq x y z
N MET A 1 -12.11 -6.48 -9.39
CA MET A 1 -11.94 -5.64 -8.18
C MET A 1 -13.07 -5.90 -7.21
N ASN A 2 -12.80 -5.93 -5.91
CA ASN A 2 -13.81 -6.09 -4.87
C ASN A 2 -13.99 -4.79 -4.09
N PHE A 3 -15.23 -4.44 -3.74
CA PHE A 3 -15.56 -3.20 -3.03
C PHE A 3 -16.16 -3.50 -1.66
N PHE A 4 -15.55 -2.97 -0.61
CA PHE A 4 -15.94 -3.17 0.78
C PHE A 4 -16.34 -1.83 1.41
N LYS A 5 -17.63 -1.67 1.71
CA LYS A 5 -18.13 -0.46 2.40
C LYS A 5 -17.84 -0.54 3.90
N VAL A 6 -17.20 0.51 4.44
CA VAL A 6 -16.98 0.69 5.87
C VAL A 6 -18.08 1.59 6.41
N GLY A 7 -19.21 0.97 6.78
CA GLY A 7 -20.41 1.69 7.22
C GLY A 7 -20.89 2.70 6.17
N LYS A 8 -21.05 3.96 6.59
CA LYS A 8 -21.40 5.10 5.71
C LYS A 8 -20.20 6.02 5.43
N PHE A 9 -18.99 5.61 5.81
CA PHE A 9 -17.83 6.50 5.88
C PHE A 9 -16.99 6.48 4.60
N PHE A 10 -16.54 5.30 4.19
CA PHE A 10 -15.70 5.13 3.00
C PHE A 10 -15.79 3.72 2.43
N THR A 11 -15.18 3.51 1.27
CA THR A 11 -15.08 2.22 0.60
C THR A 11 -13.61 1.82 0.48
N LEU A 12 -13.25 0.63 0.94
CA LEU A 12 -11.98 0.00 0.61
C LEU A 12 -12.16 -0.81 -0.67
N VAL A 13 -11.17 -0.72 -1.56
CA VAL A 13 -11.20 -1.43 -2.84
C VAL A 13 -10.00 -2.35 -2.90
N ASP A 14 -10.29 -3.63 -3.11
CA ASP A 14 -9.30 -4.67 -3.32
C ASP A 14 -9.11 -4.87 -4.82
N MET A 15 -7.91 -4.53 -5.27
CA MET A 15 -7.51 -4.59 -6.67
C MET A 15 -6.93 -5.97 -6.99
N PRO A 16 -6.99 -6.41 -8.26
CA PRO A 16 -6.20 -7.57 -8.67
C PRO A 16 -4.71 -7.36 -8.32
N GLY A 17 -3.96 -8.44 -8.13
CA GLY A 17 -2.52 -8.32 -7.84
C GLY A 17 -1.71 -8.02 -9.10
N TYR A 18 -0.64 -7.24 -8.97
CA TYR A 18 0.32 -6.89 -10.05
C TYR A 18 1.56 -7.80 -10.12
N GLY A 19 1.61 -8.83 -9.25
CA GLY A 19 2.77 -9.72 -9.12
C GLY A 19 2.80 -10.88 -10.13
N TYR A 20 3.51 -11.95 -9.77
CA TYR A 20 3.71 -13.16 -10.59
C TYR A 20 2.43 -13.82 -11.16
N ARG A 21 1.26 -13.56 -10.57
CA ARG A 21 -0.06 -14.08 -11.02
C ARG A 21 -1.01 -12.97 -11.47
N ALA A 22 -0.47 -11.83 -11.87
CA ALA A 22 -1.28 -10.75 -12.43
C ALA A 22 -2.00 -11.26 -13.70
N PRO A 23 -3.29 -10.94 -13.87
CA PRO A 23 -3.97 -11.12 -15.16
C PRO A 23 -3.23 -10.37 -16.28
N GLU A 24 -3.34 -10.85 -17.52
CA GLU A 24 -2.73 -10.17 -18.68
C GLU A 24 -3.31 -8.75 -18.88
N ASP A 25 -4.58 -8.55 -18.53
CA ASP A 25 -5.30 -7.27 -18.58
C ASP A 25 -5.19 -6.46 -17.27
N PHE A 26 -4.29 -6.84 -16.36
CA PHE A 26 -4.10 -6.17 -15.07
C PHE A 26 -3.87 -4.67 -15.23
N VAL A 27 -2.95 -4.31 -16.14
CA VAL A 27 -2.53 -2.91 -16.36
C VAL A 27 -3.73 -2.11 -16.82
N ASP A 28 -4.42 -2.54 -17.89
CA ASP A 28 -5.59 -1.84 -18.44
C ASP A 28 -6.70 -1.65 -17.40
N MET A 29 -6.99 -2.69 -16.61
CA MET A 29 -8.05 -2.65 -15.60
C MET A 29 -7.72 -1.69 -14.46
N VAL A 30 -6.50 -1.76 -13.93
CA VAL A 30 -6.09 -0.94 -12.79
C VAL A 30 -5.79 0.49 -13.22
N GLU A 31 -5.18 0.69 -14.38
CA GLU A 31 -4.91 2.00 -14.94
C GLU A 31 -6.20 2.80 -15.13
N THR A 32 -7.19 2.20 -15.80
CA THR A 32 -8.49 2.84 -16.03
C THR A 32 -9.12 3.25 -14.71
N TYR A 33 -9.12 2.36 -13.72
CA TYR A 33 -9.69 2.67 -12.41
C TYR A 33 -8.93 3.80 -11.70
N LEU A 34 -7.60 3.73 -11.64
CA LEU A 34 -6.76 4.71 -10.95
C LEU A 34 -6.87 6.09 -11.60
N LYS A 35 -6.99 6.16 -12.93
CA LYS A 35 -7.09 7.39 -13.71
C LYS A 35 -8.46 8.06 -13.60
N GLU A 36 -9.54 7.29 -13.65
CA GLU A 36 -10.90 7.84 -13.70
C GLU A 36 -11.48 8.16 -12.31
N ARG A 37 -10.95 7.54 -11.25
CA ARG A 37 -11.54 7.60 -9.92
C ARG A 37 -11.16 8.85 -9.14
N LYS A 38 -11.87 9.94 -9.41
CA LYS A 38 -11.68 11.26 -8.76
C LYS A 38 -11.79 11.28 -7.23
N ASN A 39 -12.45 10.30 -6.60
CA ASN A 39 -12.59 10.22 -5.14
C ASN A 39 -11.62 9.21 -4.49
N LEU A 40 -10.60 8.75 -5.21
CA LEU A 40 -9.53 7.93 -4.65
C LEU A 40 -8.67 8.77 -3.71
N MET A 41 -8.62 8.37 -2.43
CA MET A 41 -7.91 9.15 -1.39
C MET A 41 -6.46 8.70 -1.17
N ARG A 42 -6.19 7.40 -1.29
CA ARG A 42 -4.87 6.79 -1.05
C ARG A 42 -4.81 5.37 -1.59
N THR A 43 -3.71 5.02 -2.24
CA THR A 43 -3.38 3.65 -2.64
C THR A 43 -2.45 3.00 -1.61
N PHE A 44 -2.67 1.72 -1.29
CA PHE A 44 -1.86 0.97 -0.33
C PHE A 44 -1.14 -0.15 -1.07
N LEU A 45 0.19 -0.03 -1.21
CA LEU A 45 1.02 -1.06 -1.84
C LEU A 45 1.47 -2.06 -0.78
N LEU A 46 1.07 -3.32 -0.95
CA LEU A 46 1.35 -4.38 0.02
C LEU A 46 2.63 -5.12 -0.37
N VAL A 47 3.66 -4.99 0.45
CA VAL A 47 4.95 -5.66 0.25
C VAL A 47 5.11 -6.77 1.28
N ASP A 48 5.57 -7.95 0.88
CA ASP A 48 5.82 -9.08 1.80
C ASP A 48 7.14 -8.86 2.56
N SER A 49 7.12 -8.91 3.90
CA SER A 49 8.32 -8.66 4.72
C SER A 49 9.43 -9.69 4.58
N VAL A 50 9.13 -10.88 4.06
CA VAL A 50 10.13 -11.93 3.83
C VAL A 50 10.84 -11.67 2.51
N VAL A 51 10.08 -11.27 1.49
CA VAL A 51 10.56 -11.10 0.11
C VAL A 51 11.17 -9.71 -0.10
N GLY A 52 10.52 -8.65 0.39
CA GLY A 52 10.87 -7.26 0.11
C GLY A 52 10.32 -6.77 -1.23
N ILE A 53 10.74 -5.57 -1.63
CA ILE A 53 10.37 -4.97 -2.93
C ILE A 53 10.89 -5.87 -4.06
N GLN A 54 10.00 -6.20 -4.98
CA GLN A 54 10.27 -6.93 -6.21
C GLN A 54 10.13 -6.01 -7.42
N LYS A 55 10.69 -6.43 -8.56
CA LYS A 55 10.53 -5.71 -9.84
C LYS A 55 9.07 -5.53 -10.26
N ALA A 56 8.18 -6.42 -9.83
CA ALA A 56 6.76 -6.28 -10.13
C ALA A 56 6.12 -5.10 -9.38
N ASP A 57 6.65 -4.71 -8.22
CA ASP A 57 6.20 -3.52 -7.49
C ASP A 57 6.53 -2.24 -8.26
N ASP A 58 7.60 -2.23 -9.08
CA ASP A 58 8.00 -1.06 -9.87
C ASP A 58 6.86 -0.61 -10.79
N ILE A 59 6.11 -1.55 -11.40
CA ILE A 59 4.95 -1.23 -12.27
C ILE A 59 3.88 -0.46 -11.49
N ALA A 60 3.51 -0.94 -10.30
CA ALA A 60 2.49 -0.29 -9.49
C ALA A 60 2.95 1.08 -8.96
N ILE A 61 4.24 1.20 -8.64
CA ILE A 61 4.87 2.44 -8.19
C ILE A 61 4.90 3.46 -9.33
N GLU A 62 5.36 3.05 -10.51
CA GLU A 62 5.41 3.89 -11.71
C GLU A 62 4.04 4.44 -12.07
N MET A 63 2.99 3.60 -12.05
CA MET A 63 1.60 4.06 -12.26
C MET A 63 1.17 5.09 -11.22
N CYS A 64 1.54 4.90 -9.94
CA CYS A 64 1.20 5.86 -8.89
C CYS A 64 1.93 7.20 -9.09
N GLU A 65 3.21 7.17 -9.47
CA GLU A 65 3.99 8.38 -9.72
C GLU A 65 3.52 9.10 -10.99
N GLU A 66 3.24 8.37 -12.09
CA GLU A 66 2.77 8.93 -13.36
C GLU A 66 1.43 9.64 -13.21
N PHE A 67 0.48 9.04 -12.49
CA PHE A 67 -0.83 9.62 -12.24
C PHE A 67 -0.87 10.56 -11.03
N ALA A 68 0.29 10.86 -10.43
CA ALA A 68 0.42 11.66 -9.22
C ALA A 68 -0.52 11.22 -8.08
N LEU A 69 -0.71 9.90 -7.96
CA LEU A 69 -1.61 9.31 -6.99
C LEU A 69 -0.93 9.21 -5.62
N PRO A 70 -1.58 9.66 -4.54
CA PRO A 70 -1.05 9.47 -3.21
C PRO A 70 -1.04 7.98 -2.87
N TYR A 71 0.12 7.44 -2.49
CA TYR A 71 0.24 6.05 -2.07
C TYR A 71 1.10 5.88 -0.81
N VAL A 72 1.07 4.68 -0.25
CA VAL A 72 1.84 4.31 0.93
C VAL A 72 2.21 2.84 0.85
N MET A 73 3.40 2.50 1.31
CA MET A 73 3.81 1.11 1.44
C MET A 73 3.36 0.50 2.77
N VAL A 74 2.93 -0.75 2.72
CA VAL A 74 2.54 -1.56 3.89
C VAL A 74 3.34 -2.85 3.85
N LEU A 75 4.22 -3.02 4.82
CA LEU A 75 5.06 -4.21 4.93
C LEU A 75 4.32 -5.29 5.71
N THR A 76 3.77 -6.27 4.99
CA THR A 76 2.90 -7.34 5.50
C THR A 76 3.69 -8.55 6.00
N LYS A 77 3.03 -9.43 6.76
CA LYS A 77 3.56 -10.73 7.25
C LYS A 77 4.80 -10.62 8.14
N ILE A 78 4.93 -9.54 8.90
CA ILE A 78 6.08 -9.31 9.78
C ILE A 78 6.29 -10.41 10.83
N ASP A 79 5.27 -11.23 11.11
CA ASP A 79 5.36 -12.43 11.94
C ASP A 79 6.28 -13.52 11.37
N LYS A 80 6.53 -13.50 10.05
CA LYS A 80 7.39 -14.48 9.35
C LYS A 80 8.84 -14.03 9.18
N SER A 81 9.14 -12.76 9.46
CA SER A 81 10.49 -12.22 9.32
C SER A 81 11.21 -12.21 10.66
N SER A 82 12.49 -12.62 10.66
CA SER A 82 13.34 -12.40 11.83
C SER A 82 13.52 -10.89 12.07
N LYS A 83 13.75 -10.48 13.32
CA LYS A 83 13.90 -9.05 13.67
C LYS A 83 14.98 -8.35 12.83
N GLY A 84 16.12 -9.01 12.63
CA GLY A 84 17.22 -8.47 11.82
C GLY A 84 16.88 -8.33 10.33
N HIS A 85 16.19 -9.34 9.76
CA HIS A 85 15.73 -9.26 8.38
C HIS A 85 14.66 -8.18 8.18
N LEU A 86 13.71 -8.09 9.10
CA LEU A 86 12.67 -7.05 9.08
C LEU A 86 13.30 -5.64 9.14
N LEU A 87 14.25 -5.41 10.04
CA LEU A 87 14.95 -4.13 10.12
C LEU A 87 15.67 -3.79 8.81
N LYS A 88 16.36 -4.77 8.19
CA LYS A 88 17.00 -4.58 6.90
C LYS A 88 16.01 -4.19 5.81
N GLN A 89 14.87 -4.88 5.73
CA GLN A 89 13.81 -4.58 4.77
C GLN A 89 13.24 -3.17 4.98
N VAL A 90 12.95 -2.78 6.22
CA VAL A 90 12.46 -1.43 6.55
C VAL A 90 13.44 -0.36 6.08
N LEU A 91 14.74 -0.52 6.37
CA LEU A 91 15.76 0.45 5.95
C LEU A 91 15.92 0.51 4.42
N GLN A 92 15.82 -0.64 3.74
CA GLN A 92 15.88 -0.68 2.28
C GLN A 92 14.68 0.01 1.63
N ILE A 93 13.47 -0.25 2.13
CA ILE A 93 12.24 0.37 1.64
C ILE A 93 12.25 1.87 1.92
N GLN A 94 12.66 2.30 3.13
CA GLN A 94 12.74 3.72 3.45
C GLN A 94 13.71 4.45 2.50
N LYS A 95 14.90 3.88 2.30
CA LYS A 95 15.86 4.44 1.34
C LYS A 95 15.30 4.48 -0.08
N PHE A 96 14.57 3.45 -0.50
CA PHE A 96 13.91 3.43 -1.80
C PHE A 96 12.90 4.57 -1.90
N VAL A 97 12.00 4.71 -0.93
CA VAL A 97 11.00 5.79 -0.88
C VAL A 97 11.69 7.16 -0.97
N ASP A 98 12.70 7.40 -0.15
CA ASP A 98 13.39 8.68 -0.08
C ASP A 98 14.17 9.05 -1.36
N THR A 99 14.59 8.05 -2.15
CA THR A 99 15.49 8.28 -3.31
C THR A 99 14.86 8.02 -4.67
N LYS A 100 13.74 7.29 -4.73
CA LYS A 100 13.12 6.83 -5.97
C LYS A 100 11.68 7.27 -6.15
N THR A 101 11.06 7.84 -5.13
CA THR A 101 9.63 8.19 -5.16
C THR A 101 9.42 9.65 -4.81
N GLN A 102 8.33 10.25 -5.27
CA GLN A 102 7.92 11.61 -4.91
C GLN A 102 6.54 11.62 -4.25
N GLY A 103 5.61 10.76 -4.70
CA GLY A 103 4.24 10.69 -4.19
C GLY A 103 4.02 9.75 -3.01
N CYS A 104 5.04 8.96 -2.64
CA CYS A 104 4.92 7.98 -1.57
C CYS A 104 4.88 8.65 -0.19
N PHE A 105 3.94 8.21 0.65
CA PHE A 105 3.92 8.63 2.05
C PHE A 105 5.18 8.09 2.77
N PRO A 106 5.99 8.95 3.41
CA PRO A 106 7.32 8.56 3.91
C PRO A 106 7.29 7.46 4.97
N GLN A 107 6.23 7.37 5.78
CA GLN A 107 6.14 6.38 6.85
C GLN A 107 5.61 5.04 6.32
N LEU A 108 6.45 4.02 6.44
CA LEU A 108 6.11 2.62 6.20
C LEU A 108 5.24 2.05 7.34
N PHE A 109 4.30 1.16 7.01
CA PHE A 109 3.46 0.45 8.00
C PHE A 109 3.81 -1.04 8.07
N PRO A 110 4.60 -1.50 9.06
CA PRO A 110 4.83 -2.92 9.30
C PRO A 110 3.62 -3.54 9.99
N VAL A 111 3.02 -4.57 9.37
CA VAL A 111 1.80 -5.20 9.88
C VAL A 111 1.83 -6.72 9.78
N SER A 112 1.10 -7.37 10.69
CA SER A 112 0.77 -8.79 10.60
C SER A 112 -0.74 -8.95 10.77
N ALA A 113 -1.38 -9.58 9.78
CA ALA A 113 -2.78 -9.96 9.88
C ALA A 113 -3.00 -11.16 10.84
N VAL A 114 -1.96 -11.95 11.11
CA VAL A 114 -2.02 -13.14 11.98
C VAL A 114 -1.95 -12.73 13.45
N THR A 115 -1.00 -11.86 13.80
CA THR A 115 -0.79 -11.41 15.18
C THR A 115 -1.48 -10.09 15.50
N TYR A 116 -2.13 -9.47 14.51
CA TYR A 116 -2.72 -8.12 14.57
C TYR A 116 -1.72 -6.99 14.89
N SER A 117 -0.41 -7.28 14.87
CA SER A 117 0.63 -6.28 15.08
C SER A 117 0.57 -5.18 14.01
N GLY A 118 0.69 -3.92 14.43
CA GLY A 118 0.67 -2.73 13.57
C GLY A 118 -0.69 -2.36 12.95
N ILE A 119 -1.69 -3.26 12.97
CA ILE A 119 -3.00 -3.04 12.34
C ILE A 119 -3.74 -1.83 12.91
N HIS A 120 -3.64 -1.58 14.22
CA HIS A 120 -4.29 -0.44 14.87
C HIS A 120 -3.73 0.89 14.34
N LEU A 121 -2.41 1.02 14.13
CA LEU A 121 -1.79 2.21 13.55
C LEU A 121 -2.25 2.42 12.10
N LEU A 122 -2.28 1.35 11.30
CA LEU A 122 -2.78 1.42 9.93
C LEU A 122 -4.26 1.85 9.89
N ARG A 123 -5.10 1.35 10.80
CA ARG A 123 -6.51 1.76 10.91
C ARG A 123 -6.66 3.22 11.31
N CYS A 124 -5.86 3.70 12.27
CA CYS A 124 -5.84 5.11 12.65
C CYS A 124 -5.45 5.99 11.45
N PHE A 125 -4.43 5.58 10.69
CA PHE A 125 -4.01 6.30 9.49
C PHE A 125 -5.12 6.33 8.43
N ILE A 126 -5.76 5.19 8.13
CA ILE A 126 -6.90 5.12 7.19
C ILE A 126 -8.05 6.01 7.66
N ALA A 127 -8.40 5.98 8.94
CA ALA A 127 -9.46 6.81 9.49
C ALA A 127 -9.12 8.30 9.39
N TYR A 128 -7.87 8.68 9.65
CA TYR A 128 -7.39 10.06 9.52
C TYR A 128 -7.47 10.57 8.08
N ILE A 129 -6.88 9.86 7.12
CA ILE A 129 -6.86 10.31 5.71
C ILE A 129 -8.24 10.30 5.06
N THR A 130 -9.20 9.57 5.61
CA THR A 130 -10.60 9.57 5.15
C THR A 130 -11.47 10.59 5.89
N GLY A 131 -10.90 11.39 6.79
CA GLY A 131 -11.62 12.42 7.55
C GLY A 131 -12.47 11.90 8.71
N ASN A 132 -12.30 10.63 9.09
CA ASN A 132 -13.07 9.95 10.13
C ASN A 132 -12.35 9.89 11.49
N LEU A 133 -11.16 10.48 11.59
CA LEU A 133 -10.42 10.67 12.84
C LEU A 133 -9.91 12.10 12.90
N LYS A 134 -10.33 12.86 13.90
CA LYS A 134 -9.86 14.24 14.14
C LYS A 134 -8.56 14.20 14.94
N THR A 135 -7.56 14.94 14.48
CA THR A 135 -6.39 15.31 15.29
C THR A 135 -6.71 16.68 15.90
N ASN A 136 -6.64 16.78 17.23
CA ASN A 136 -6.79 18.07 17.94
C ASN A 136 -5.62 19.00 17.63
#